data_AF-A0A971BND5-F1
#
_entry.id   AF-A0A971BND5-F1
#
_cell.length_a   1.000
_cell.length_b   1.000
_cell.length_c   1.000
_cell.angle_alpha   90.00
_cell.angle_beta   90.00
_cell.angle_gamma   90.00
#
_symmetry.space_group_name_H-M   'P 1'
#
loop_
_entity.id
_entity.type
_entity.pdbx_description
1 polymer ?
#
loop_
_entity_poly.entity_id
_entity_poly.type
_entity_poly.pdbx_seq_one_letter_code
_entity_poly.pdbx_strand_id
1 'polypeptide(L)'
;MEEQNLEQQFQQYFGIPLTIMGSTEWKELENRENLIGPEALLDEIINKRLWSNIEIAWVIRRMIYYYGRKDALLKKVPIERLFLNILDVLRVFFLLLDHSDPDIDENMRLYISSKLTDATWGINSRTREYLHKL
;
A
#
# COMPACT_ATOMS: atom_id res chain seq x y z
N MET A 1 -10.54 23.46 -12.17
CA MET A 1 -11.34 24.39 -11.34
C MET A 1 -12.73 23.84 -11.02
N GLU A 2 -13.42 23.14 -11.94
CA GLU A 2 -14.72 22.52 -11.64
C GLU A 2 -14.60 21.19 -10.85
N GLU A 3 -13.58 20.36 -11.12
CA GLU A 3 -13.35 19.11 -10.37
C GLU A 3 -12.99 19.35 -8.90
N GLN A 4 -12.17 20.36 -8.62
CA GLN A 4 -11.84 20.79 -7.24
C GLN A 4 -13.07 21.29 -6.46
N ASN A 5 -14.08 21.81 -7.17
CA ASN A 5 -15.33 22.28 -6.57
C ASN A 5 -16.24 21.10 -6.21
N LEU A 6 -16.25 20.04 -7.03
CA LEU A 6 -16.92 18.77 -6.73
C LEU A 6 -16.29 18.03 -5.54
N GLU A 7 -14.97 17.99 -5.47
CA GLU A 7 -14.23 17.39 -4.35
C GLU A 7 -14.57 18.09 -3.02
N GLN A 8 -14.56 19.43 -3.01
CA GLN A 8 -14.94 20.23 -1.84
C GLN A 8 -16.40 19.99 -1.46
N GLN A 9 -17.33 19.95 -2.42
CA GLN A 9 -18.75 19.72 -2.16
C GLN A 9 -19.01 18.31 -1.60
N PHE A 10 -18.36 17.27 -2.12
CA PHE A 10 -18.53 15.90 -1.62
C PHE A 10 -18.03 15.73 -0.18
N GLN A 11 -16.88 16.33 0.12
CA GLN A 11 -16.29 16.32 1.46
C GLN A 11 -17.19 17.06 2.46
N GLN A 12 -17.82 18.15 2.03
CA GLN A 12 -18.74 18.97 2.83
C GLN A 12 -20.07 18.26 3.11
N TYR A 13 -20.58 17.43 2.18
CA TYR A 13 -21.86 16.74 2.32
C TYR A 13 -21.77 15.38 3.03
N PHE A 14 -20.67 14.64 2.87
CA PHE A 14 -20.59 13.24 3.34
C PHE A 14 -19.49 12.96 4.36
N GLY A 15 -18.57 13.90 4.63
CA GLY A 15 -17.54 13.74 5.66
C GLY A 15 -16.55 12.59 5.42
N ILE A 16 -16.60 11.95 4.25
CA ILE A 16 -15.72 10.85 3.85
C ILE A 16 -14.84 11.37 2.70
N PRO A 17 -13.50 11.31 2.80
CA PRO A 17 -12.63 11.69 1.70
C PRO A 17 -12.90 10.82 0.48
N LEU A 18 -12.88 11.42 -0.72
CA LEU A 18 -13.01 10.72 -1.99
C LEU A 18 -11.77 9.80 -2.15
N THR A 19 -11.89 8.55 -1.71
CA THR A 19 -10.78 7.58 -1.86
C THR A 19 -10.82 6.97 -3.25
N ILE A 20 -9.65 6.55 -3.76
CA ILE A 20 -9.55 5.78 -5.01
C ILE A 20 -10.48 4.57 -4.98
N MET A 21 -10.65 3.93 -3.82
CA MET A 21 -11.54 2.78 -3.65
C MET A 21 -13.04 3.11 -3.78
N GLY A 22 -13.43 4.37 -3.59
CA GLY A 22 -14.80 4.84 -3.79
C GLY A 22 -15.12 5.21 -5.24
N SER A 23 -14.10 5.32 -6.10
CA SER A 23 -14.25 5.76 -7.49
C SER A 23 -15.01 4.74 -8.35
N THR A 24 -15.62 5.23 -9.44
CA THR A 24 -16.31 4.40 -10.43
C THR A 24 -15.36 3.40 -11.09
N GLU A 25 -14.15 3.84 -11.40
CA GLU A 25 -13.11 3.09 -12.07
C GLU A 25 -12.57 1.97 -11.18
N TRP A 26 -12.51 2.17 -9.86
CA TRP A 26 -12.20 1.11 -8.91
C TRP A 26 -13.28 0.02 -8.92
N LYS A 27 -14.57 0.40 -8.92
CA LYS A 27 -15.68 -0.57 -8.98
C LYS A 27 -15.68 -1.33 -10.30
N GLU A 28 -15.35 -0.68 -11.41
CA GLU A 28 -15.19 -1.35 -12.70
C GLU A 28 -14.04 -2.37 -12.66
N LEU A 29 -12.92 -2.01 -12.05
CA LEU A 29 -11.79 -2.93 -11.86
C LEU A 29 -12.16 -4.12 -10.96
N GLU A 30 -12.91 -3.90 -9.89
CA GLU A 30 -13.43 -4.99 -9.02
C GLU A 30 -14.41 -5.90 -9.76
N ASN A 31 -15.32 -5.33 -10.56
CA ASN A 31 -16.21 -6.12 -11.40
C ASN A 31 -15.42 -6.98 -12.40
N ARG A 32 -14.35 -6.43 -12.97
CA ARG A 32 -13.45 -7.18 -13.86
C ARG A 32 -12.72 -8.29 -13.10
N GLU A 33 -12.18 -8.00 -11.91
CA GLU A 33 -11.57 -9.02 -11.02
C GLU A 33 -12.54 -10.18 -10.75
N ASN A 34 -13.82 -9.88 -10.50
CA ASN A 34 -14.85 -10.89 -10.25
C ASN A 34 -15.17 -11.74 -11.50
N LEU A 35 -15.00 -11.19 -12.70
CA LEU A 35 -15.29 -11.89 -13.96
C LEU A 35 -14.16 -12.81 -14.42
N ILE A 36 -12.91 -12.31 -14.41
CA ILE A 36 -11.76 -13.05 -14.96
C ILE A 36 -10.87 -13.67 -13.87
N GLY A 37 -11.10 -13.30 -12.62
CA GLY A 37 -10.28 -13.71 -11.48
C GLY A 37 -9.08 -12.79 -11.25
N PRO A 38 -8.55 -12.77 -10.01
CA PRO A 38 -7.46 -11.87 -9.64
C PRO A 38 -6.12 -12.19 -10.31
N GLU A 39 -5.87 -13.46 -10.67
CA GLU A 39 -4.63 -13.86 -11.31
C GLU A 39 -4.58 -13.36 -12.77
N ALA A 40 -5.66 -13.58 -13.53
CA ALA A 40 -5.77 -13.10 -14.90
C ALA A 40 -5.72 -11.56 -14.98
N LEU A 41 -6.40 -10.87 -14.04
CA LEU A 41 -6.35 -9.41 -13.99
C LEU A 41 -4.94 -8.88 -13.66
N LEU A 42 -4.22 -9.56 -12.76
CA LEU A 42 -2.83 -9.21 -12.47
C LEU A 42 -1.96 -9.37 -13.72
N ASP A 43 -2.10 -10.49 -14.44
CA ASP A 43 -1.38 -10.73 -15.69
C ASP A 43 -1.67 -9.66 -16.75
N GLU A 44 -2.92 -9.21 -16.88
CA GLU A 44 -3.27 -8.09 -17.77
C GLU A 44 -2.55 -6.80 -17.38
N ILE A 45 -2.49 -6.47 -16.09
CA ILE A 45 -1.88 -5.23 -15.59
C ILE A 45 -0.36 -5.25 -15.79
N ILE A 46 0.33 -6.34 -15.41
CA ILE A 46 1.80 -6.40 -15.49
C ILE A 46 2.34 -6.35 -16.92
N ASN A 47 1.52 -6.70 -17.91
CA ASN A 47 1.87 -6.63 -19.32
C ASN A 47 1.69 -5.22 -19.93
N LYS A 48 1.14 -4.26 -19.17
CA LYS A 48 1.05 -2.86 -19.60
C LYS A 48 2.37 -2.12 -19.40
N ARG A 49 2.64 -1.18 -20.31
CA ARG A 49 3.81 -0.28 -20.20
C ARG A 49 3.68 0.72 -19.05
N LEU A 50 2.46 1.19 -18.77
CA LEU A 50 2.16 2.19 -17.73
C LEU A 50 0.87 1.78 -17.03
N TRP A 51 0.85 1.94 -15.71
CA TRP A 51 -0.30 1.60 -14.87
C TRP A 51 -1.00 2.89 -14.42
N SER A 52 -2.33 2.83 -14.32
CA SER A 52 -3.12 3.90 -13.70
C SER A 52 -2.97 3.89 -12.17
N ASN A 53 -3.33 4.98 -11.50
CA ASN A 53 -3.31 5.06 -10.02
C ASN A 53 -4.18 3.96 -9.37
N ILE A 54 -5.30 3.61 -10.01
CA ILE A 54 -6.21 2.55 -9.57
C ILE A 54 -5.55 1.18 -9.69
N GLU A 55 -4.86 0.92 -10.79
CA GLU A 55 -4.13 -0.34 -11.00
C GLU A 55 -2.97 -0.47 -10.03
N ILE A 56 -2.19 0.61 -9.81
CA ILE A 56 -1.12 0.64 -8.82
C ILE A 56 -1.68 0.31 -7.43
N ALA A 57 -2.75 1.00 -7.01
CA ALA A 57 -3.39 0.76 -5.72
C ALA A 57 -3.94 -0.68 -5.62
N TRP A 58 -4.51 -1.21 -6.70
CA TRP A 58 -5.02 -2.58 -6.75
C TRP A 58 -3.90 -3.61 -6.64
N VAL A 59 -2.78 -3.46 -7.36
CA VAL A 59 -1.62 -4.37 -7.28
C VAL A 59 -1.03 -4.36 -5.87
N ILE A 60 -0.87 -3.18 -5.27
CA ILE A 60 -0.40 -3.04 -3.89
C ILE A 60 -1.33 -3.77 -2.92
N ARG A 61 -2.66 -3.59 -3.05
CA ARG A 61 -3.66 -4.30 -2.25
C ARG A 61 -3.51 -5.82 -2.38
N ARG A 62 -3.27 -6.33 -3.59
CA ARG A 62 -3.02 -7.77 -3.83
C ARG A 62 -1.74 -8.24 -3.15
N MET A 63 -0.64 -7.49 -3.25
CA MET A 63 0.61 -7.86 -2.59
C MET A 63 0.45 -7.93 -1.07
N ILE A 64 -0.20 -6.93 -0.47
CA ILE A 64 -0.52 -6.92 0.98
C ILE A 64 -1.36 -8.14 1.36
N TYR A 65 -2.37 -8.49 0.55
CA TYR A 65 -3.21 -9.65 0.80
C TYR A 65 -2.40 -10.96 0.85
N TYR A 66 -1.53 -11.21 -0.13
CA TYR A 66 -0.69 -12.43 -0.16
C TYR A 66 0.34 -12.48 0.97
N TYR A 67 0.94 -11.34 1.35
CA TYR A 67 1.85 -11.27 2.49
C TYR A 67 1.12 -11.46 3.82
N GLY A 68 -0.03 -10.81 4.01
CA GLY A 68 -0.83 -10.88 5.23
C GLY A 68 -1.36 -12.27 5.52
N ARG A 69 -1.81 -13.00 4.49
CA ARG A 69 -2.27 -14.40 4.62
C ARG A 69 -1.13 -15.41 4.82
N LYS A 70 0.13 -14.98 4.73
CA LYS A 70 1.32 -15.84 4.80
C LYS A 70 1.21 -17.01 3.82
N ASP A 71 0.94 -16.67 2.56
CA ASP A 71 0.64 -17.62 1.49
C ASP A 71 1.63 -18.80 1.48
N ALA A 72 1.09 -20.02 1.31
CA ALA A 72 1.89 -21.25 1.43
C ALA A 72 2.97 -21.36 0.34
N LEU A 73 2.74 -20.79 -0.85
CA LEU A 73 3.72 -20.76 -1.92
C LEU A 73 4.79 -19.70 -1.66
N LEU A 74 4.44 -18.57 -1.05
CA LEU A 74 5.42 -17.56 -0.65
C LEU A 74 6.43 -18.08 0.37
N LYS A 75 6.09 -19.09 1.17
CA LYS A 75 7.05 -19.75 2.08
C LYS A 75 8.19 -20.49 1.36
N LYS A 76 8.03 -20.78 0.07
CA LYS A 76 9.06 -21.42 -0.77
C LYS A 76 10.00 -20.39 -1.41
N VAL A 77 9.67 -19.11 -1.35
CA VAL A 77 10.46 -18.02 -1.94
C VAL A 77 11.66 -17.73 -1.03
N PRO A 78 12.86 -17.50 -1.59
CA PRO A 78 14.02 -17.07 -0.81
C PRO A 78 13.71 -15.84 0.05
N ILE A 79 14.17 -15.84 1.29
CA ILE A 79 13.86 -14.79 2.26
C ILE A 79 14.34 -13.43 1.76
N GLU A 80 15.52 -13.38 1.12
CA GLU A 80 16.10 -12.18 0.54
C GLU A 80 15.18 -11.58 -0.54
N ARG A 81 14.56 -12.44 -1.35
CA ARG A 81 13.61 -12.01 -2.39
C ARG A 81 12.33 -11.44 -1.77
N LEU A 82 11.84 -12.03 -0.67
CA LEU A 82 10.69 -11.48 0.06
C LEU A 82 11.00 -10.10 0.65
N PHE A 83 12.19 -9.90 1.23
CA PHE A 83 12.62 -8.59 1.73
C PHE A 83 12.71 -7.54 0.63
N LEU A 84 13.26 -7.88 -0.54
CA LEU A 84 13.31 -6.96 -1.69
C LEU A 84 11.91 -6.57 -2.16
N ASN A 85 10.99 -7.54 -2.28
CA ASN A 85 9.63 -7.23 -2.70
C ASN A 85 8.90 -6.32 -1.70
N ILE A 86 9.08 -6.56 -0.39
CA ILE A 86 8.48 -5.71 0.65
C ILE A 86 9.11 -4.31 0.61
N LEU A 87 10.43 -4.21 0.44
CA LEU A 87 11.11 -2.93 0.29
C LEU A 87 10.57 -2.12 -0.90
N ASP A 88 10.33 -2.77 -2.03
CA ASP A 88 9.78 -2.10 -3.22
C ASP A 88 8.34 -1.63 -3.00
N VAL A 89 7.49 -2.42 -2.34
CA VAL A 89 6.14 -1.98 -1.94
C VAL A 89 6.21 -0.75 -1.02
N LEU A 90 7.07 -0.79 0.00
CA LEU A 90 7.25 0.32 0.94
C LEU A 90 7.79 1.58 0.26
N ARG A 91 8.70 1.44 -0.72
CA ARG A 91 9.20 2.57 -1.53
C ARG A 91 8.09 3.23 -2.33
N VAL A 92 7.22 2.45 -2.98
CA VAL A 92 6.07 3.00 -3.71
C VAL A 92 5.14 3.76 -2.75
N PHE A 93 4.84 3.19 -1.58
CA PHE A 93 4.07 3.90 -0.55
C PHE A 93 4.73 5.20 -0.10
N PHE A 94 6.05 5.19 0.13
CA PHE A 94 6.78 6.39 0.52
C PHE A 94 6.67 7.49 -0.54
N LEU A 95 6.84 7.17 -1.83
CA LEU A 95 6.69 8.13 -2.92
C LEU A 95 5.26 8.69 -3.03
N LEU A 96 4.24 7.85 -2.81
CA LEU A 96 2.85 8.29 -2.81
C LEU A 96 2.54 9.22 -1.62
N LEU A 97 3.06 8.90 -0.44
CA LEU A 97 2.91 9.72 0.76
C LEU A 97 3.61 11.07 0.61
N ASP A 98 4.87 11.06 0.15
CA ASP A 98 5.68 12.27 -0.10
C ASP A 98 4.99 13.21 -1.10
N HIS A 99 4.40 12.64 -2.16
CA HIS A 99 3.63 13.43 -3.13
C HIS A 99 2.33 14.00 -2.54
N SER A 100 1.68 13.29 -1.62
CA SER A 100 0.39 13.69 -1.05
C SER A 100 0.46 14.82 0.00
N ASP A 101 1.66 15.14 0.49
CA ASP A 101 1.94 16.12 1.57
C ASP A 101 0.86 16.22 2.65
N PRO A 102 0.57 15.13 3.40
CA PRO A 102 -0.52 15.12 4.35
C PRO A 102 -0.12 15.74 5.69
N ASP A 103 -0.92 16.70 6.17
CA ASP A 103 -0.87 17.14 7.57
C ASP A 103 -1.41 16.02 8.48
N ILE A 104 -0.51 15.43 9.28
CA ILE A 104 -0.84 14.36 10.22
C ILE A 104 -1.02 14.96 11.62
N ASP A 105 -2.16 14.69 12.26
CA ASP A 105 -2.44 15.15 13.62
C ASP A 105 -1.53 14.47 14.67
N GLU A 106 -1.46 15.06 15.86
CA GLU A 106 -0.57 14.60 16.92
C GLU A 106 -0.84 13.15 17.37
N ASN A 107 -2.10 12.73 17.47
CA ASN A 107 -2.42 11.37 17.93
C ASN A 107 -1.98 10.33 16.90
N MET A 108 -2.21 10.61 15.62
CA MET A 108 -1.75 9.75 14.54
C MET A 108 -0.23 9.69 14.48
N ARG A 109 0.47 10.83 14.63
CA ARG A 109 1.94 10.86 14.71
C ARG A 109 2.48 10.04 15.89
N LEU A 110 1.84 10.10 17.06
CA LEU A 110 2.22 9.31 18.24
C LEU A 110 2.06 7.81 17.97
N TYR A 111 0.92 7.39 17.39
CA TYR A 111 0.68 6.00 17.03
C TYR A 111 1.73 5.48 16.04
N ILE A 112 1.99 6.24 14.96
CA ILE A 112 3.00 5.91 13.96
C ILE A 112 4.38 5.78 14.61
N SER A 113 4.76 6.74 15.45
CA SER A 113 6.07 6.77 16.11
C SER A 113 6.28 5.55 17.01
N SER A 114 5.25 5.12 17.74
CA SER A 114 5.31 3.89 18.54
C SER A 114 5.55 2.66 17.67
N LYS A 115 4.80 2.51 16.57
CA LYS A 115 4.97 1.36 15.66
C LYS A 115 6.33 1.36 14.97
N LEU A 116 6.84 2.52 14.57
CA LEU A 116 8.16 2.63 13.96
C LEU A 116 9.27 2.32 14.97
N THR A 117 9.13 2.76 16.23
CA THR A 117 10.09 2.44 17.29
C THR A 117 10.27 0.93 17.45
N ASP A 118 9.16 0.19 17.55
CA ASP A 118 9.20 -1.28 17.65
C ASP A 118 9.80 -1.90 16.38
N ALA A 119 9.44 -1.38 15.20
CA ALA A 119 9.96 -1.86 13.92
C ALA A 119 11.46 -1.58 13.73
N THR A 120 12.08 -0.68 14.50
CA THR A 120 13.53 -0.45 14.47
C THR A 120 14.34 -1.54 15.17
N TRP A 121 13.69 -2.54 15.77
CA TRP A 121 14.38 -3.66 16.40
C TRP A 121 15.26 -4.41 15.39
N GLY A 122 16.53 -4.60 15.73
CA GLY A 122 17.57 -5.15 14.86
C GLY A 122 18.30 -4.10 14.00
N ILE A 123 17.85 -2.84 14.03
CA ILE A 123 18.49 -1.72 13.31
C ILE A 123 19.07 -0.70 14.30
N ASN A 124 18.37 -0.43 15.40
CA ASN A 124 18.87 0.50 16.41
C ASN A 124 20.10 -0.06 17.16
N SER A 125 20.94 0.84 17.67
CA SER A 125 22.23 0.49 18.28
C SER A 125 22.11 -0.57 19.37
N ARG A 126 21.14 -0.42 20.28
CA ARG A 126 20.90 -1.34 21.39
C ARG A 126 20.60 -2.76 20.92
N THR A 127 19.70 -2.91 19.95
CA THR A 127 19.29 -4.23 19.46
C THR A 127 20.33 -4.83 18.52
N ARG A 128 21.08 -4.03 17.77
CA ARG A 128 22.24 -4.52 17.01
C ARG A 128 23.35 -5.04 17.91
N GLU A 129 23.65 -4.34 19.00
CA GLU A 129 24.62 -4.83 19.99
C GLU A 129 24.16 -6.15 20.62
N TYR A 130 22.87 -6.28 20.92
CA TYR A 130 22.29 -7.55 21.37
C TYR A 130 22.47 -8.67 20.33
N LEU A 131 22.14 -8.42 19.06
CA LEU A 131 22.31 -9.41 17.99
C LEU A 131 23.77 -9.81 17.77
N HIS A 132 24.72 -8.90 17.95
CA HIS A 132 26.16 -9.23 17.88
C HIS A 132 26.63 -10.18 18.99
N LYS A 133 25.87 -10.29 20.09
CA LYS A 133 26.19 -11.17 21.22
C LYS A 133 25.53 -12.55 21.13
N LEU A 134 24.61 -12.77 20.18
CA LEU A 134 24.00 -14.07 19.88
C LEU A 134 24.96 -14.93 19.05
#